data_AF-A0A2C6DQS5-F1
#
_entry.id   AF-A0A2C6DQS5-F1
#
_cell.length_a   1.000
_cell.length_b   1.000
_cell.length_c   1.000
_cell.angle_alpha   90.00
_cell.angle_beta   90.00
_cell.angle_gamma   90.00
#
_symmetry.space_group_name_H-M   'P 1'
#
loop_
_entity.id
_entity.type
_entity.pdbx_description
1 polymer ?
#
loop_
_entity_poly.entity_id
_entity_poly.type
_entity_poly.pdbx_seq_one_letter_code
_entity_poly.pdbx_strand_id
1 'polypeptide(L)'
;MSADSQQTYFCTSRGCPLIWCNNLNVKSWFSHDLSSVPVEQLRGCAYYDPEVKSNERLAKLRNIVQTLSPVVPTKHWHCSWYDGTHTGAKPCKRCHTDIYCQPIQSGA
;
A
#
# COMPACT_ATOMS: atom_id res chain seq x y z
N MET A 1 -47.12 15.91 -20.84
CA MET A 1 -46.37 14.70 -20.47
C MET A 1 -45.15 14.66 -21.37
N SER A 2 -44.09 15.36 -21.00
CA SER A 2 -42.89 15.46 -21.85
C SER A 2 -42.04 14.22 -21.61
N ALA A 3 -41.77 13.48 -22.70
CA ALA A 3 -40.89 12.34 -22.70
C ALA A 3 -39.46 12.80 -22.40
N ASP A 4 -39.04 12.64 -21.14
CA ASP A 4 -37.66 12.85 -20.73
C ASP A 4 -36.82 11.77 -21.40
N SER A 5 -36.04 12.16 -22.41
CA SER A 5 -35.09 11.27 -23.06
C SER A 5 -34.09 10.85 -21.99
N GLN A 6 -34.10 9.57 -21.58
CA GLN A 6 -33.17 9.05 -20.57
C GLN A 6 -31.73 9.30 -21.01
N GLN A 7 -31.15 10.40 -20.52
CA GLN A 7 -29.79 10.79 -20.84
C GLN A 7 -28.86 9.82 -20.12
N THR A 8 -28.12 9.03 -20.90
CA THR A 8 -27.17 8.05 -20.35
C THR A 8 -25.82 8.73 -20.13
N TYR A 9 -25.27 8.55 -18.93
CA TYR A 9 -23.97 9.12 -18.55
C TYR A 9 -22.94 8.00 -18.43
N PHE A 10 -21.68 8.31 -18.78
CA PHE A 10 -20.59 7.34 -18.74
C PHE A 10 -19.39 7.89 -17.98
N CYS A 11 -18.75 7.01 -17.22
CA CYS A 11 -17.55 7.31 -16.47
C CYS A 11 -16.36 7.50 -17.41
N THR A 12 -15.67 8.63 -17.32
CA THR A 12 -14.51 8.93 -18.18
C THR A 12 -13.32 8.01 -17.95
N SER A 13 -13.21 7.40 -16.77
CA SER A 13 -12.09 6.51 -16.43
C SER A 13 -12.21 5.12 -17.05
N ARG A 14 -13.42 4.59 -17.22
CA ARG A 14 -13.66 3.18 -17.59
C ARG A 14 -14.80 2.95 -18.57
N GLY A 15 -15.52 4.00 -18.97
CA GLY A 15 -16.66 3.92 -19.89
C GLY A 15 -17.89 3.21 -19.31
N CYS A 16 -17.94 2.95 -18.01
CA CYS A 16 -19.09 2.31 -17.37
C CYS A 16 -20.27 3.29 -17.21
N PRO A 17 -21.52 2.79 -17.26
CA PRO A 17 -22.70 3.63 -17.07
C PRO A 17 -22.73 4.22 -15.66
N LEU A 18 -23.18 5.47 -15.56
CA LEU A 18 -23.34 6.22 -14.32
C LEU A 18 -24.83 6.48 -14.05
N ILE A 19 -25.19 6.44 -12.77
CA ILE A 19 -26.49 6.83 -12.26
C ILE A 19 -26.39 8.30 -11.84
N TRP A 20 -27.29 9.13 -12.37
CA TRP A 20 -27.48 10.49 -11.89
C TRP A 20 -28.33 10.47 -10.62
N CYS A 21 -27.71 10.81 -9.49
CA CYS A 21 -28.37 10.90 -8.19
C CYS A 21 -28.77 12.36 -7.95
N ASN A 22 -30.06 12.64 -8.07
CA ASN A 22 -30.63 13.95 -7.78
C ASN A 22 -31.60 13.85 -6.60
N ASN A 23 -31.19 14.36 -5.44
CA ASN A 23 -32.00 14.38 -4.22
C ASN A 23 -32.31 15.82 -3.84
N LEU A 24 -33.54 16.11 -3.41
CA LEU A 24 -34.00 17.48 -3.13
C LEU A 24 -33.16 18.22 -2.07
N ASN A 25 -32.54 17.48 -1.15
CA ASN A 25 -31.82 18.06 0.00
C ASN A 25 -30.29 17.94 -0.10
N VAL A 26 -29.74 17.43 -1.21
CA VAL A 26 -28.30 17.22 -1.37
C VAL A 26 -27.89 17.60 -2.78
N LYS A 27 -26.76 18.29 -2.93
CA LYS A 27 -26.18 18.62 -4.24
C LYS A 27 -26.09 17.36 -5.09
N SER A 28 -26.58 17.38 -6.32
CA SER A 28 -26.56 16.22 -7.22
C SER A 28 -25.15 15.67 -7.49
N TRP A 29 -25.07 14.34 -7.62
CA TRP A 29 -23.82 13.63 -7.91
C TRP A 29 -24.07 12.47 -8.87
N PHE A 30 -22.97 11.94 -9.42
CA PHE A 30 -22.99 10.69 -10.16
C PHE A 30 -22.51 9.54 -9.29
N SER A 31 -23.16 8.38 -9.40
CA SER A 31 -22.72 7.14 -8.78
C SER A 31 -22.51 6.05 -9.83
N HIS A 32 -21.60 5.12 -9.57
CA HIS A 32 -21.53 3.91 -10.37
C HIS A 32 -22.69 2.99 -10.01
N ASP A 33 -23.25 2.32 -11.01
CA ASP A 33 -24.21 1.25 -10.79
C ASP A 33 -23.50 -0.04 -10.36
N LEU A 34 -23.52 -0.32 -9.06
CA LEU A 34 -22.91 -1.52 -8.48
C LEU A 34 -23.67 -2.80 -8.84
N SER A 35 -24.90 -2.70 -9.37
CA SER A 35 -25.69 -3.86 -9.77
C SER A 35 -25.37 -4.35 -11.18
N SER A 36 -24.96 -3.44 -12.08
CA SER A 36 -24.64 -3.78 -13.46
C SER A 36 -23.14 -3.87 -13.76
N VAL A 37 -22.29 -3.25 -12.93
CA VAL A 37 -20.83 -3.25 -13.13
C VAL A 37 -20.15 -4.06 -12.03
N PRO A 38 -19.36 -5.10 -12.37
CA PRO A 38 -18.60 -5.88 -11.39
C PRO A 38 -17.69 -4.99 -10.54
N VAL A 39 -17.64 -5.26 -9.23
CA VAL A 39 -16.82 -4.49 -8.28
C VAL A 39 -15.34 -4.53 -8.68
N GLU A 40 -14.85 -5.64 -9.21
CA GLU A 40 -13.49 -5.82 -9.73
C GLU A 40 -13.14 -4.81 -10.83
N GLN A 41 -14.11 -4.50 -11.70
CA GLN A 41 -13.94 -3.50 -12.76
C GLN A 41 -13.91 -2.08 -12.19
N LEU A 42 -14.72 -1.83 -11.16
CA LEU A 42 -14.81 -0.53 -10.47
C LEU A 42 -13.60 -0.23 -9.58
N ARG A 43 -12.96 -1.24 -8.95
CA ARG A 43 -11.74 -1.04 -8.14
C ARG A 43 -10.65 -0.28 -8.88
N GLY A 44 -10.56 -0.47 -10.20
CA GLY A 44 -9.60 0.24 -11.05
C GLY A 44 -10.06 1.61 -11.56
N CYS A 45 -11.31 2.00 -11.36
CA CYS A 45 -11.86 3.29 -11.78
C CYS A 45 -11.31 4.40 -10.88
N ALA A 46 -10.87 5.52 -11.46
CA ALA A 46 -10.37 6.68 -10.70
C ALA A 46 -11.41 7.28 -9.75
N TYR A 47 -12.69 7.16 -10.08
CA TYR A 47 -13.82 7.74 -9.34
C TYR A 47 -14.59 6.73 -8.47
N TYR A 48 -14.05 5.53 -8.28
CA TYR A 48 -14.58 4.61 -7.26
C TYR A 48 -14.24 5.09 -5.85
N ASP A 49 -14.99 4.59 -4.86
CA ASP A 49 -14.97 5.03 -3.48
C ASP A 49 -13.52 5.14 -2.93
N PRO A 50 -13.09 6.36 -2.52
CA PRO A 50 -11.74 6.59 -2.03
C PRO A 50 -11.42 5.85 -0.73
N GLU A 51 -12.42 5.59 0.12
CA GLU A 51 -12.24 4.84 1.37
C GLU A 51 -12.02 3.35 1.09
N VAL A 52 -12.75 2.79 0.13
CA VAL A 52 -12.50 1.40 -0.30
C VAL A 52 -11.07 1.26 -0.84
N LYS A 53 -10.62 2.20 -1.67
CA LYS A 53 -9.25 2.18 -2.21
C LYS A 53 -8.18 2.31 -1.14
N SER A 54 -8.38 3.19 -0.15
CA SER A 54 -7.42 3.39 0.94
C SER A 54 -7.33 2.12 1.81
N ASN A 55 -8.47 1.49 2.10
CA ASN A 55 -8.55 0.24 2.84
C ASN A 55 -7.87 -0.92 2.11
N GLU A 56 -8.09 -1.06 0.79
CA GLU A 56 -7.41 -2.08 -0.02
C GLU A 56 -5.90 -1.86 -0.07
N ARG A 57 -5.45 -0.60 -0.23
CA ARG A 57 -4.02 -0.25 -0.19
C ARG A 57 -3.40 -0.61 1.15
N LEU A 58 -4.09 -0.30 2.25
CA LEU A 58 -3.64 -0.60 3.60
C LEU A 58 -3.56 -2.11 3.84
N ALA A 59 -4.55 -2.88 3.37
CA ALA A 59 -4.53 -4.34 3.44
C ALA A 59 -3.33 -4.94 2.70
N LYS A 60 -3.04 -4.45 1.48
CA LYS A 60 -1.85 -4.87 0.72
C LYS A 60 -0.55 -4.56 1.47
N LEU A 61 -0.42 -3.37 2.04
CA LEU A 61 0.76 -2.99 2.82
C LEU A 61 0.94 -3.88 4.04
N ARG A 62 -0.14 -4.17 4.78
CA ARG A 62 -0.08 -5.08 5.93
C ARG A 62 0.35 -6.49 5.53
N ASN A 63 -0.17 -7.00 4.42
CA ASN A 63 0.21 -8.31 3.92
C ASN A 63 1.70 -8.37 3.53
N ILE A 64 2.23 -7.32 2.89
CA ILE A 64 3.66 -7.21 2.61
C ILE A 64 4.46 -7.24 3.92
N VAL A 65 4.09 -6.42 4.91
CA VAL A 65 4.78 -6.40 6.20
C VAL A 65 4.75 -7.77 6.90
N GLN A 66 3.63 -8.49 6.82
CA GLN A 66 3.49 -9.83 7.41
C GLN A 66 4.33 -10.91 6.70
N THR A 67 4.61 -10.74 5.41
CA THR A 67 5.36 -11.71 4.60
C THR A 67 6.86 -11.44 4.60
N LEU A 68 7.29 -10.25 5.02
CA LEU A 68 8.70 -9.95 5.21
C LEU A 68 9.26 -10.75 6.39
N SER A 69 10.39 -11.42 6.17
CA SER A 69 11.12 -12.06 7.25
C SER A 69 11.54 -11.01 8.29
N PRO A 70 11.41 -11.29 9.60
CA PRO A 70 11.91 -10.41 10.63
C PRO A 70 13.39 -10.13 10.39
N VAL A 71 13.75 -8.84 10.28
CA VAL A 71 15.16 -8.46 10.30
C VAL A 71 15.65 -8.70 11.73
N VAL A 72 16.39 -9.79 11.96
CA VAL A 72 17.09 -9.99 13.22
C VAL A 72 18.32 -9.08 13.17
N PRO A 73 18.37 -7.99 13.96
CA PRO A 73 19.54 -7.13 13.95
C PRO A 73 20.71 -7.93 14.48
N THR A 74 21.78 -8.08 13.69
CA THR A 74 23.02 -8.64 14.21
C THR A 74 23.56 -7.68 15.28
N LYS A 75 23.68 -8.18 16.51
CA LYS A 75 24.19 -7.42 17.64
C LYS A 75 25.64 -7.75 18.00
N HIS A 76 26.26 -8.70 17.32
CA HIS A 76 27.61 -9.19 17.61
C HIS A 76 28.45 -9.13 16.34
N TRP A 77 29.59 -8.46 16.43
CA TRP A 77 30.46 -8.17 15.29
C TRP A 77 31.88 -8.58 15.62
N HIS A 78 32.58 -9.14 14.65
CA HIS A 78 34.02 -9.39 14.71
C HIS A 78 34.72 -8.41 13.76
N CYS A 79 35.68 -7.64 14.28
CA CYS A 79 36.50 -6.71 13.53
C CYS A 79 37.86 -7.35 13.23
N SER A 80 38.11 -7.70 11.97
CA SER A 80 39.36 -8.35 11.56
C SER A 80 40.59 -7.43 11.66
N TRP A 81 40.40 -6.11 11.71
CA TRP A 81 41.52 -5.15 11.82
C TRP A 81 42.19 -5.16 13.20
N TYR A 82 41.42 -5.33 14.28
CA TYR A 82 41.98 -5.44 15.66
C TYR A 82 41.83 -6.85 16.23
N ASP A 83 41.37 -7.79 15.42
CA ASP A 83 41.06 -9.16 15.84
C ASP A 83 40.22 -9.18 17.14
N GLY A 84 39.09 -8.45 17.12
CA GLY A 84 38.30 -8.21 18.32
C GLY A 84 36.81 -8.24 18.06
N THR A 85 36.04 -8.60 19.08
CA THR A 85 34.58 -8.65 18.99
C THR A 85 33.92 -7.48 19.72
N HIS A 86 32.83 -6.95 19.17
CA HIS A 86 32.03 -5.90 19.82
C HIS A 86 30.53 -6.12 19.60
N THR A 87 29.73 -5.45 20.45
CA THR A 87 28.28 -5.56 20.39
C THR A 87 27.58 -4.23 20.05
N GLY A 88 26.34 -4.34 19.59
CA GLY A 88 25.52 -3.19 19.21
C GLY A 88 25.72 -2.80 17.75
N ALA A 89 26.14 -1.56 17.50
CA ALA A 89 26.30 -1.02 16.16
C ALA A 89 27.47 -1.67 15.40
N LYS A 90 27.34 -1.78 14.07
CA LYS A 90 28.34 -2.38 13.18
C LYS A 90 29.72 -1.69 13.24
N PRO A 91 29.84 -0.35 13.26
CA PRO A 91 31.15 0.30 13.27
C PRO A 91 31.95 -0.06 14.53
N CYS A 92 33.21 -0.48 14.35
CA CYS A 92 34.08 -0.76 15.47
C CYS A 92 34.49 0.55 16.15
N LYS A 93 34.40 0.60 17.49
CA LYS A 93 34.80 1.78 18.28
C LYS A 93 36.31 2.08 18.23
N ARG A 94 37.13 1.15 17.74
CA ARG A 94 38.60 1.30 17.68
C ARG A 94 39.09 1.82 16.32
N CYS A 95 38.61 1.28 15.19
CA CYS A 95 39.03 1.75 13.85
C CYS A 95 38.06 2.76 13.27
N HIS A 96 36.94 3.00 13.95
CA HIS A 96 35.91 3.93 13.52
C HIS A 96 35.35 3.63 12.12
N THR A 97 35.48 2.38 11.67
CA THR A 97 34.98 1.88 10.39
C THR A 97 34.22 0.57 10.59
N ASP A 98 33.41 0.23 9.61
CA ASP A 98 32.58 -0.97 9.57
C ASP A 98 33.00 -1.95 8.45
N ILE A 99 33.97 -1.57 7.61
CA ILE A 99 34.41 -2.35 6.44
C ILE A 99 35.10 -3.67 6.84
N TYR A 100 35.65 -3.73 8.06
CA TYR A 100 36.30 -4.90 8.63
C TYR A 100 35.39 -5.67 9.62
N CYS A 101 34.13 -5.25 9.77
CA CYS A 101 33.22 -5.79 10.78
C CYS A 101 32.26 -6.81 10.17
N GLN A 102 32.43 -8.08 10.52
CA GLN A 102 31.58 -9.17 10.07
C GLN A 102 30.61 -9.62 11.18
N PRO A 103 29.37 -10.00 10.82
CA PRO A 103 28.41 -10.52 11.79
C PRO A 103 28.92 -11.83 12.38
N ILE A 104 28.93 -11.93 13.71
CA ILE A 104 29.16 -13.21 14.39
C ILE A 104 27.83 -13.96 14.35
N GLN A 105 27.76 -15.06 13.60
CA GLN A 105 26.57 -15.90 13.61
C GLN A 105 26.45 -16.54 14.99
N SER A 106 25.47 -16.10 15.78
CA SER A 106 25.00 -16.90 16.91
C SER A 106 24.37 -18.15 16.31
N GLY A 107 25.05 -19.29 16.45
CA GLY A 107 24.54 -20.58 15.99
C GLY A 107 23.12 -20.84 16.51
N ALA A 108 22.33 -21.48 15.66
CA ALA A 108 21.01 -22.00 15.97
C ALA A 108 21.01 -22.96 17.17
#